data_AF-A0A9P7KAD2-F1
#
_entry.id   AF-A0A9P7KAD2-F1
#
_cell.length_a   1.000
_cell.length_b   1.000
_cell.length_c   1.000
_cell.angle_alpha   90.00
_cell.angle_beta   90.00
_cell.angle_gamma   90.00
#
_symmetry.space_group_name_H-M   'P 1'
#
loop_
_entity.id
_entity.type
_entity.pdbx_description
1 polymer ?
#
loop_
_entity_poly.entity_id
_entity_poly.type
_entity_poly.pdbx_seq_one_letter_code
_entity_poly.pdbx_strand_id
1 'polypeptide(L)'
;MLATRPAVPVPRTPFTAPTLWILPPHAADGPLSADVECLKWQAYLALRQISNIHLRTDIHPDGALDARLPNLHAGPGSLLAAHHIPQWADQQRPAPADPLEGYPDEPARDESRAWVALLEGTVHAALLAAAPQPSYISSLLGLNAPPTPPLHAILTPPPPPLTGLASLFPPYGARISTENVFAAYRDAIASLSDRLGTDKWFLASSGPTPLDALAFAYLHCIVVSQNSVLRAEVTRRVNLVAWEWRVRELVRAAFVVPN
;
A
#
# COMPACT_ATOMS: atom_id res chain seq x y z
N MET A 1 45.63 -32.35 4.09
CA MET A 1 45.09 -31.49 3.01
C MET A 1 43.60 -31.36 3.21
N LEU A 2 43.09 -30.15 3.48
CA LEU A 2 41.66 -29.89 3.50
C LEU A 2 41.18 -29.73 2.06
N ALA A 3 40.28 -30.61 1.60
CA ALA A 3 39.71 -30.57 0.26
C ALA A 3 38.42 -29.73 0.29
N THR A 4 38.42 -28.58 -0.38
CA THR A 4 37.22 -27.79 -0.66
C THR A 4 36.35 -28.53 -1.66
N ARG A 5 35.11 -28.82 -1.28
CA ARG A 5 34.13 -29.44 -2.19
C ARG A 5 33.62 -28.41 -3.21
N PRO A 6 33.23 -28.85 -4.42
CA PRO A 6 32.60 -27.97 -5.39
C PRO A 6 31.29 -27.40 -4.83
N ALA A 7 30.93 -26.21 -5.29
CA ALA A 7 29.68 -25.56 -4.92
C ALA A 7 28.49 -26.46 -5.27
N VAL A 8 27.60 -26.69 -4.30
CA VAL A 8 26.35 -27.41 -4.54
C VAL A 8 25.51 -26.57 -5.51
N PRO A 9 25.10 -27.13 -6.67
CA PRO A 9 24.23 -26.40 -7.58
C PRO A 9 22.87 -26.20 -6.90
N VAL A 10 22.59 -24.95 -6.55
CA VAL A 10 21.26 -24.56 -6.08
C VAL A 10 20.35 -24.57 -7.30
N PRO A 11 19.19 -25.25 -7.29
CA PRO A 11 18.20 -25.10 -8.35
C PRO A 11 17.69 -23.65 -8.30
N ARG A 12 18.33 -22.78 -9.08
CA ARG A 12 17.87 -21.43 -9.33
C ARG A 12 17.08 -21.51 -10.62
N THR A 13 15.76 -21.55 -10.55
CA THR A 13 14.98 -21.02 -11.66
C THR A 13 15.35 -19.54 -11.74
N PRO A 14 16.10 -19.12 -12.77
CA PRO A 14 16.49 -17.72 -12.87
C PRO A 14 15.21 -16.90 -13.02
N PHE A 15 15.09 -15.80 -12.26
CA PHE A 15 14.06 -14.81 -12.52
C PHE A 15 14.36 -14.18 -13.89
N THR A 16 13.61 -14.58 -14.90
CA THR A 16 13.75 -14.11 -16.29
C THR A 16 12.98 -12.82 -16.54
N ALA A 17 12.09 -12.44 -15.62
CA ALA A 17 11.27 -11.23 -15.70
C ALA A 17 11.24 -10.50 -14.34
N PRO A 18 10.97 -9.18 -14.34
CA PRO A 18 10.77 -8.42 -13.11
C PRO A 18 9.70 -9.10 -12.25
N THR A 19 10.02 -9.38 -10.99
CA THR A 19 9.12 -10.11 -10.08
C THR A 19 8.90 -9.33 -8.80
N LEU A 20 7.66 -8.94 -8.52
CA LEU A 20 7.29 -8.24 -7.30
C LEU A 20 6.86 -9.25 -6.22
N TRP A 21 7.50 -9.16 -5.07
CA TRP A 21 7.18 -9.94 -3.88
C TRP A 21 6.14 -9.17 -3.08
N ILE A 22 4.99 -9.79 -2.84
CA ILE A 22 3.84 -9.16 -2.18
C ILE A 22 3.22 -10.10 -1.16
N LEU A 23 2.42 -9.53 -0.26
CA LEU A 23 1.49 -10.32 0.53
C LEU A 23 0.38 -10.90 -0.37
N PRO A 24 -0.14 -12.09 -0.04
CA PRO A 24 -1.14 -12.76 -0.87
C PRO A 24 -2.43 -11.93 -0.99
N PRO A 25 -3.18 -12.13 -2.09
CA PRO A 25 -4.49 -11.51 -2.29
C PRO A 25 -5.53 -12.02 -1.28
N HIS A 26 -6.61 -11.25 -1.06
CA HIS A 26 -7.75 -11.69 -0.24
C HIS A 26 -8.50 -12.89 -0.85
N ALA A 27 -8.49 -13.00 -2.18
CA ALA A 27 -9.09 -14.11 -2.93
C ALA A 27 -8.00 -14.78 -3.76
N ALA A 28 -8.01 -16.12 -3.79
CA ALA A 28 -6.97 -16.92 -4.44
C ALA A 28 -6.80 -16.62 -5.95
N ASP A 29 -7.84 -16.10 -6.60
CA ASP A 29 -7.90 -15.96 -8.07
C ASP A 29 -7.51 -14.56 -8.58
N GLY A 30 -6.97 -13.67 -7.73
CA GLY A 30 -6.66 -12.28 -8.08
C GLY A 30 -5.17 -11.92 -7.93
N PRO A 31 -4.61 -11.06 -8.80
CA PRO A 31 -3.22 -10.60 -8.66
C PRO A 31 -3.05 -9.52 -7.57
N LEU A 32 -4.13 -8.99 -6.98
CA LEU A 32 -4.08 -7.80 -6.14
C LEU A 32 -3.86 -8.16 -4.66
N SER A 33 -2.77 -7.66 -4.09
CA SER A 33 -2.42 -7.87 -2.68
C SER A 33 -3.53 -7.42 -1.72
N ALA A 34 -3.67 -8.14 -0.61
CA ALA A 34 -4.51 -7.73 0.52
C ALA A 34 -3.92 -6.56 1.33
N ASP A 35 -2.60 -6.38 1.25
CA ASP A 35 -1.87 -5.32 1.96
C ASP A 35 -1.78 -4.03 1.14
N VAL A 36 -2.01 -2.91 1.83
CA VAL A 36 -2.04 -1.56 1.25
C VAL A 36 -0.67 -1.16 0.69
N GLU A 37 0.42 -1.44 1.40
CA GLU A 37 1.76 -1.07 0.94
C GLU A 37 2.13 -1.84 -0.34
N CYS A 38 1.91 -3.15 -0.34
CA CYS A 38 2.11 -3.97 -1.53
C CYS A 38 1.25 -3.49 -2.71
N LEU A 39 -0.03 -3.22 -2.48
CA LEU A 39 -0.96 -2.79 -3.52
C LEU A 39 -0.64 -1.37 -4.05
N LYS A 40 -0.14 -0.48 -3.20
CA LYS A 40 0.37 0.85 -3.60
C LYS A 40 1.48 0.70 -4.65
N TRP A 41 2.44 -0.19 -4.41
CA TRP A 41 3.53 -0.43 -5.36
C TRP A 41 3.07 -1.18 -6.61
N GLN A 42 2.10 -2.08 -6.48
CA GLN A 42 1.46 -2.69 -7.66
C GLN A 42 0.82 -1.63 -8.56
N ALA A 43 0.02 -0.75 -7.96
CA ALA A 43 -0.65 0.32 -8.69
C ALA A 43 0.34 1.32 -9.27
N TYR A 44 1.38 1.70 -8.52
CA TYR A 44 2.42 2.61 -8.97
C TYR A 44 3.09 2.12 -10.26
N LEU A 45 3.49 0.84 -10.31
CA LEU A 45 4.11 0.23 -11.48
C LEU A 45 3.15 0.18 -12.68
N ALA A 46 1.92 -0.28 -12.45
CA ALA A 46 0.91 -0.40 -13.50
C ALA A 46 0.52 0.96 -14.10
N LEU A 47 0.35 1.98 -13.26
CA LEU A 47 -0.02 3.32 -13.68
C LEU A 47 1.10 4.03 -14.45
N ARG A 48 2.36 3.64 -14.24
CA ARG A 48 3.50 4.04 -15.08
C ARG A 48 3.66 3.20 -16.35
N GLN A 49 2.65 2.39 -16.69
CA GLN A 49 2.61 1.55 -17.90
C GLN A 49 3.73 0.49 -17.93
N ILE A 50 4.20 0.06 -16.75
CA ILE A 50 5.12 -1.07 -16.65
C ILE A 50 4.27 -2.34 -16.52
N SER A 51 4.41 -3.24 -17.49
CA SER A 51 3.62 -4.48 -17.59
C SER A 51 4.52 -5.71 -17.59
N ASN A 52 3.90 -6.90 -17.57
CA ASN A 52 4.59 -8.20 -17.54
C ASN A 52 5.43 -8.39 -16.27
N ILE A 53 4.99 -7.81 -15.16
CA ILE A 53 5.62 -8.02 -13.85
C ILE A 53 5.04 -9.29 -13.24
N HIS A 54 5.90 -10.23 -12.89
CA HIS A 54 5.51 -11.46 -12.24
C HIS A 54 5.24 -11.21 -10.76
N LEU A 55 4.31 -11.97 -10.17
CA LEU A 55 4.03 -11.89 -8.74
C LEU A 55 4.60 -13.09 -7.99
N ARG A 56 5.05 -12.83 -6.77
CA ARG A 56 5.52 -13.85 -5.85
C ARG A 56 4.92 -13.62 -4.47
N THR A 57 4.23 -14.63 -3.93
CA THR A 57 3.47 -14.55 -2.67
C THR A 57 3.90 -15.59 -1.63
N ASP A 58 4.87 -16.45 -1.94
CA ASP A 58 5.40 -17.52 -1.07
C ASP A 58 6.50 -17.05 -0.11
N ILE A 59 6.86 -15.76 -0.13
CA ILE A 59 7.90 -15.18 0.72
C ILE A 59 7.27 -14.56 1.97
N HIS A 60 7.69 -15.03 3.15
CA HIS A 60 7.37 -14.39 4.42
C HIS A 60 8.10 -13.04 4.56
N PRO A 61 7.51 -12.01 5.19
CA PRO A 61 8.17 -10.72 5.41
C PRO A 61 9.58 -10.81 6.01
N ASP A 62 9.84 -11.75 6.91
CA ASP A 62 11.18 -11.95 7.50
C ASP A 62 12.25 -12.39 6.48
N GLY A 63 11.83 -12.96 5.35
CA GLY A 63 12.69 -13.32 4.23
C GLY A 63 12.87 -12.21 3.20
N ALA A 64 12.20 -11.07 3.38
CA ALA A 64 12.30 -9.89 2.54
C ALA A 64 13.40 -8.94 3.04
N LEU A 65 13.86 -8.06 2.16
CA LEU A 65 14.76 -6.96 2.53
C LEU A 65 14.08 -6.09 3.60
N ASP A 66 14.86 -5.68 4.59
CA ASP A 66 14.40 -4.91 5.74
C ASP A 66 13.27 -5.58 6.55
N ALA A 67 13.13 -6.91 6.42
CA ALA A 67 12.03 -7.70 6.97
C ALA A 67 10.63 -7.16 6.56
N ARG A 68 10.54 -6.57 5.36
CA ARG A 68 9.35 -5.87 4.87
C ARG A 68 9.07 -6.15 3.40
N LEU A 69 7.80 -6.40 3.12
CA LEU A 69 7.26 -6.42 1.77
C LEU A 69 6.65 -5.04 1.43
N PRO A 70 6.58 -4.67 0.14
CA PRO A 70 7.05 -5.45 -1.01
C PRO A 70 8.55 -5.28 -1.31
N ASN A 71 9.10 -6.23 -2.07
CA ASN A 71 10.40 -6.09 -2.71
C ASN A 71 10.28 -6.39 -4.20
N LEU A 72 11.12 -5.75 -5.02
CA LEU A 72 11.14 -5.96 -6.46
C LEU A 72 12.42 -6.68 -6.87
N HIS A 73 12.29 -7.86 -7.45
CA HIS A 73 13.40 -8.54 -8.10
C HIS A 73 13.51 -8.04 -9.56
N ALA A 74 14.40 -7.08 -9.81
CA ALA A 74 14.55 -6.39 -11.08
C ALA A 74 15.27 -7.22 -12.17
N GLY A 75 16.08 -8.19 -11.75
CA GLY A 75 16.88 -9.04 -12.63
C GLY A 75 17.82 -9.95 -11.82
N PRO A 76 18.58 -10.84 -12.46
CA PRO A 76 19.40 -11.84 -11.75
C PRO A 76 20.29 -11.23 -10.66
N GLY A 77 19.98 -11.52 -9.39
CA GLY A 77 20.75 -11.03 -8.24
C GLY A 77 20.47 -9.59 -7.81
N SER A 78 19.49 -8.91 -8.42
CA SER A 78 19.06 -7.56 -8.05
C SER A 78 17.70 -7.62 -7.38
N LEU A 79 17.72 -7.56 -6.04
CA LEU A 79 16.53 -7.42 -5.20
C LEU A 79 16.52 -6.00 -4.64
N LEU A 80 15.40 -5.30 -4.82
CA LEU A 80 15.21 -3.91 -4.45
C LEU A 80 14.17 -3.81 -3.34
N ALA A 81 14.50 -3.05 -2.30
CA ALA A 81 13.53 -2.63 -1.28
C ALA A 81 12.50 -1.65 -1.88
N ALA A 82 11.35 -1.51 -1.22
CA ALA A 82 10.24 -0.68 -1.69
C ALA A 82 10.63 0.75 -2.08
N HIS A 83 11.51 1.40 -1.30
CA HIS A 83 11.97 2.77 -1.54
C HIS A 83 12.82 2.93 -2.81
N HIS A 84 13.36 1.85 -3.37
CA HIS A 84 14.12 1.87 -4.63
C HIS A 84 13.25 1.57 -5.87
N ILE A 85 11.97 1.19 -5.68
CA ILE A 85 11.05 0.90 -6.79
C ILE A 85 10.81 2.12 -7.69
N PRO A 86 10.60 3.36 -7.19
CA PRO A 86 10.43 4.54 -8.04
C PRO A 86 11.61 4.74 -9.01
N GLN A 87 12.83 4.68 -8.47
CA GLN A 87 14.04 4.87 -9.24
C GLN A 87 14.18 3.81 -10.33
N TRP A 88 13.88 2.55 -10.02
CA TRP A 88 13.86 1.47 -11.02
C TRP A 88 12.78 1.70 -12.08
N ALA A 89 11.58 2.11 -11.68
CA ALA A 89 10.46 2.35 -12.59
C ALA A 89 10.78 3.46 -13.60
N ASP A 90 11.45 4.52 -13.14
CA ASP A 90 11.87 5.62 -14.01
C ASP A 90 12.93 5.17 -15.04
N GLN A 91 13.80 4.22 -14.68
CA GLN A 91 14.78 3.64 -15.60
C GLN A 91 14.15 2.77 -16.69
N GLN A 92 12.96 2.22 -16.46
CA GLN A 92 12.25 1.40 -17.47
C GLN A 92 11.56 2.26 -18.53
N ARG A 93 11.43 3.57 -18.32
CA ARG A 93 10.71 4.46 -19.23
C ARG A 93 11.66 5.07 -20.27
N PRO A 94 11.27 5.10 -21.54
CA PRO A 94 12.07 5.75 -22.59
C PRO A 94 12.01 7.29 -22.51
N ALA A 95 11.03 7.85 -21.81
CA ALA A 95 10.86 9.28 -21.62
C ALA A 95 11.63 9.76 -20.38
N PRO A 96 12.18 11.00 -20.40
CA PRO A 96 12.83 11.58 -19.22
C PRO A 96 11.85 11.62 -18.04
N ALA A 97 12.39 11.48 -16.83
CA ALA A 97 11.61 11.56 -15.60
C ALA A 97 10.85 12.89 -15.56
N ASP A 98 9.53 12.82 -15.45
CA ASP A 98 8.68 13.99 -15.29
C ASP A 98 8.92 14.59 -13.88
N PRO A 99 9.47 15.81 -13.77
CA PRO A 99 9.76 16.43 -12.48
C PRO A 99 8.51 16.68 -11.64
N LEU A 100 7.33 16.77 -12.28
CA LEU A 100 6.05 16.93 -11.61
C LEU A 100 5.31 15.61 -11.45
N GLU A 101 5.88 14.47 -11.84
CA GLU A 101 5.32 13.13 -11.60
C GLU A 101 3.85 12.96 -12.06
N GLY A 102 3.44 13.68 -13.11
CA GLY A 102 2.07 13.70 -13.65
C GLY A 102 1.18 14.83 -13.13
N TYR A 103 1.59 15.57 -12.10
CA TYR A 103 0.85 16.72 -11.57
C TYR A 103 0.86 17.90 -12.56
N PRO A 104 -0.21 18.72 -12.58
CA PRO A 104 -0.29 19.87 -13.47
C PRO A 104 0.67 21.00 -13.10
N ASP A 105 0.92 21.20 -11.79
CA ASP A 105 1.78 22.25 -11.25
C ASP A 105 2.36 21.89 -9.87
N GLU A 106 3.31 22.70 -9.39
CA GLU A 106 3.91 22.52 -8.05
C GLU A 106 2.90 22.63 -6.89
N PRO A 107 1.94 23.58 -6.90
CA PRO A 107 0.89 23.64 -5.87
C PRO A 107 0.07 22.36 -5.77
N ALA A 108 -0.31 21.73 -6.89
CA ALA A 108 -1.02 20.45 -6.88
C ALA A 108 -0.12 19.34 -6.29
N ARG A 109 1.17 19.33 -6.62
CA ARG A 109 2.12 18.39 -6.00
C ARG A 109 2.19 18.61 -4.49
N ASP A 110 2.20 19.84 -4.01
CA ASP A 110 2.19 20.13 -2.58
C ASP A 110 0.85 19.75 -1.92
N GLU A 111 -0.27 20.01 -2.59
CA GLU A 111 -1.60 19.57 -2.15
C GLU A 111 -1.66 18.03 -2.02
N SER A 112 -1.02 17.30 -2.94
CA SER A 112 -0.96 15.83 -2.89
C SER A 112 -0.38 15.31 -1.58
N ARG A 113 0.56 16.02 -0.95
CA ARG A 113 1.16 15.61 0.34
C ARG A 113 0.15 15.67 1.48
N ALA A 114 -0.78 16.62 1.45
CA ALA A 114 -1.86 16.69 2.42
C ALA A 114 -2.82 15.50 2.26
N TRP A 115 -3.12 15.12 1.02
CA TRP A 115 -3.93 13.94 0.73
C TRP A 115 -3.23 12.63 1.12
N VAL A 116 -1.92 12.52 0.90
CA VAL A 116 -1.11 11.39 1.38
C VAL A 116 -1.20 11.27 2.91
N ALA A 117 -1.02 12.38 3.63
CA ALA A 117 -1.12 12.39 5.09
C ALA A 117 -2.53 12.01 5.58
N LEU A 118 -3.59 12.44 4.88
CA LEU A 118 -4.97 12.06 5.19
C LEU A 118 -5.20 10.54 5.01
N LEU A 119 -4.66 9.95 3.95
CA LEU A 119 -4.77 8.52 3.65
C LEU A 119 -3.96 7.68 4.64
N GLU A 120 -2.68 8.01 4.83
CA GLU A 120 -1.77 7.27 5.71
C GLU A 120 -2.07 7.46 7.20
N GLY A 121 -2.68 8.58 7.58
CA GLY A 121 -3.11 8.85 8.95
C GLY A 121 -4.53 8.36 9.22
N THR A 122 -5.54 9.09 8.72
CA THR A 122 -6.94 8.88 9.09
C THR A 122 -7.52 7.60 8.49
N VAL A 123 -7.31 7.38 7.19
CA VAL A 123 -7.88 6.21 6.50
C VAL A 123 -7.20 4.92 6.95
N HIS A 124 -5.87 4.94 7.09
CA HIS A 124 -5.13 3.80 7.61
C HIS A 124 -5.51 3.45 9.06
N ALA A 125 -5.66 4.45 9.94
CA ALA A 125 -6.09 4.21 11.31
C ALA A 125 -7.48 3.54 11.36
N ALA A 126 -8.41 3.95 10.49
CA ALA A 126 -9.73 3.33 10.40
C ALA A 126 -9.67 1.88 9.91
N LEU A 127 -8.83 1.59 8.91
CA LEU A 127 -8.58 0.21 8.44
C LEU A 127 -8.03 -0.68 9.54
N LEU A 128 -7.03 -0.20 10.28
CA LEU A 128 -6.44 -0.95 11.40
C LEU A 128 -7.44 -1.13 12.55
N ALA A 129 -8.25 -0.12 12.87
CA ALA A 129 -9.31 -0.23 13.88
C ALA A 129 -10.41 -1.21 13.46
N ALA A 130 -10.62 -1.39 12.15
CA ALA A 130 -11.59 -2.32 11.58
C ALA A 130 -11.05 -3.73 11.33
N ALA A 131 -9.73 -3.94 11.42
CA ALA A 131 -9.11 -5.23 11.18
C ALA A 131 -9.59 -6.26 12.23
N PRO A 132 -9.84 -7.52 11.83
CA PRO A 132 -10.26 -8.55 12.77
C PRO A 132 -9.19 -8.73 13.84
N GLN A 133 -9.57 -8.60 15.11
CA GLN A 133 -8.69 -8.88 16.23
C GLN A 133 -8.21 -10.34 16.12
N PRO A 134 -6.90 -10.61 16.21
CA PRO A 134 -6.44 -11.98 16.25
C PRO A 134 -7.08 -12.69 17.44
N SER A 135 -7.55 -13.91 17.22
CA SER A 135 -8.07 -14.73 18.31
C SER A 135 -7.00 -14.89 19.39
N TYR A 136 -7.35 -14.69 20.66
CA TYR A 136 -6.42 -14.76 21.81
C TYR A 136 -5.57 -16.04 21.79
N ILE A 137 -6.16 -17.16 21.34
CA ILE A 137 -5.48 -18.45 21.19
C ILE A 137 -4.39 -18.38 20.12
N SER A 138 -4.65 -17.76 18.97
CA SER A 138 -3.66 -17.58 17.88
C SER A 138 -2.50 -16.67 18.31
N SER A 139 -2.77 -15.66 19.15
CA SER A 139 -1.74 -14.79 19.74
C SER A 139 -0.87 -15.52 20.77
N LEU A 140 -1.45 -16.44 21.56
CA LEU A 140 -0.71 -17.27 22.50
C LEU A 140 0.12 -18.36 21.81
N LEU A 141 -0.36 -18.89 20.68
CA LEU A 141 0.34 -19.89 19.89
C LEU A 141 1.41 -19.29 18.95
N GLY A 142 1.57 -17.95 18.92
CA GLY A 142 2.54 -17.28 18.04
C GLY A 142 2.23 -17.46 16.56
N LEU A 143 0.97 -17.74 16.19
CA LEU A 143 0.56 -18.05 14.81
C LEU A 143 0.21 -16.80 13.99
N ASN A 144 0.36 -15.60 14.55
CA ASN A 144 -0.02 -14.36 13.88
C ASN A 144 1.16 -13.69 13.17
N ALA A 145 0.79 -13.04 12.06
CA ALA A 145 1.59 -12.21 11.17
C ALA A 145 2.34 -11.07 11.93
N PRO A 146 3.34 -10.41 11.31
CA PRO A 146 4.23 -9.46 11.99
C PRO A 146 3.47 -8.31 12.68
N PRO A 147 4.05 -7.70 13.72
CA PRO A 147 3.36 -6.74 14.58
C PRO A 147 2.93 -5.50 13.78
N THR A 148 1.61 -5.25 13.71
CA THR A 148 1.07 -3.97 13.24
C THR A 148 1.44 -2.85 14.21
N PRO A 149 1.94 -1.69 13.75
CA PRO A 149 2.20 -0.56 14.63
C PRO A 149 0.91 -0.14 15.36
N PRO A 150 0.99 0.24 16.64
CA PRO A 150 -0.20 0.55 17.41
C PRO A 150 -0.87 1.84 16.89
N LEU A 151 -2.21 1.89 16.89
CA LEU A 151 -3.00 2.99 16.30
C LEU A 151 -2.55 4.40 16.70
N HIS A 152 -2.05 4.58 17.93
CA HIS A 152 -1.57 5.89 18.42
C HIS A 152 -0.31 6.39 17.72
N ALA A 153 0.49 5.50 17.12
CA ALA A 153 1.68 5.85 16.36
C ALA A 153 1.36 6.40 14.95
N ILE A 154 0.11 6.28 14.52
CA ILE A 154 -0.33 6.55 13.14
C ILE A 154 -1.20 7.82 13.07
N LEU A 155 -1.87 8.18 14.17
CA LEU A 155 -2.69 9.38 14.23
C LEU A 155 -1.85 10.65 14.20
N THR A 156 -2.09 11.51 13.21
CA THR A 156 -1.55 12.87 13.13
C THR A 156 -2.71 13.88 13.16
N PRO A 157 -2.76 14.82 14.12
CA PRO A 157 -1.86 14.99 15.26
C PRO A 157 -2.03 13.88 16.32
N PRO A 158 -0.98 13.58 17.11
CA PRO A 158 -1.09 12.63 18.21
C PRO A 158 -2.15 13.13 19.21
N PRO A 159 -2.98 12.23 19.78
CA PRO A 159 -4.04 12.64 20.68
C PRO A 159 -3.43 13.42 21.88
N PRO A 160 -4.01 14.58 22.26
CA PRO A 160 -3.59 15.27 23.47
C PRO A 160 -3.72 14.29 24.66
N PRO A 161 -2.73 14.24 25.59
CA PRO A 161 -1.80 15.32 25.97
C PRO A 161 -0.40 15.28 25.33
N LEU A 162 -0.18 14.59 24.21
CA LEU A 162 1.16 14.42 23.61
C LEU A 162 1.79 15.67 22.97
N THR A 163 1.21 16.87 23.13
CA THR A 163 1.86 18.16 22.81
C THR A 163 2.75 18.72 23.93
N GLY A 164 2.97 17.96 25.02
CA GLY A 164 3.90 18.34 26.10
C GLY A 164 5.12 17.43 26.17
N LEU A 165 6.32 17.99 25.97
CA LEU A 165 7.64 17.35 26.12
C LEU A 165 7.99 16.93 27.58
N ALA A 166 7.01 16.60 28.43
CA ALA A 166 7.20 16.46 29.87
C ALA A 166 6.48 15.25 30.51
N SER A 167 6.46 14.08 29.86
CA SER A 167 6.00 12.86 30.53
C SER A 167 7.07 11.77 30.49
N LEU A 168 7.71 11.55 31.64
CA LEU A 168 8.67 10.47 31.90
C LEU A 168 8.00 9.09 32.08
N PHE A 169 6.68 9.02 31.88
CA PHE A 169 5.89 7.79 31.90
C PHE A 169 4.98 7.78 30.67
N PRO A 170 4.89 6.66 29.91
CA PRO A 170 3.94 6.57 28.82
C PRO A 170 2.52 6.77 29.39
N PRO A 171 1.66 7.62 28.78
CA PRO A 171 0.28 7.76 29.22
C PRO A 171 -0.43 6.42 29.01
N TYR A 172 -0.51 5.62 30.07
CA TYR A 172 -1.39 4.46 30.14
C TYR A 172 -2.81 4.96 29.90
N GLY A 173 -3.40 4.62 28.75
CA GLY A 173 -4.82 4.82 28.50
C GLY A 173 -5.23 6.07 27.71
N ALA A 174 -4.44 6.54 26.73
CA ALA A 174 -5.00 7.36 25.66
C ALA A 174 -6.05 6.52 24.90
N ARG A 175 -7.32 6.59 25.33
CA ARG A 175 -8.44 5.92 24.68
C ARG A 175 -8.70 6.64 23.35
N ILE A 176 -8.10 6.13 22.28
CA ILE A 176 -8.52 6.50 20.93
C ILE A 176 -9.98 6.08 20.81
N SER A 177 -10.88 7.06 20.78
CA SER A 177 -12.27 6.81 20.48
C SER A 177 -12.34 6.27 19.06
N THR A 178 -12.70 5.00 18.92
CA THR A 178 -12.94 4.37 17.62
C THR A 178 -14.00 5.14 16.85
N GLU A 179 -15.00 5.68 17.54
CA GLU A 179 -16.03 6.55 16.97
C GLU A 179 -15.44 7.81 16.33
N ASN A 180 -14.47 8.46 16.96
CA ASN A 180 -13.80 9.63 16.38
C ASN A 180 -12.98 9.25 15.14
N VAL A 181 -12.31 8.09 15.16
CA VAL A 181 -11.57 7.57 13.99
C VAL A 181 -12.53 7.29 12.84
N PHE A 182 -13.68 6.65 13.09
CA PHE A 182 -14.68 6.40 12.07
C PHE A 182 -15.34 7.69 11.57
N ALA A 183 -15.57 8.70 12.43
CA ALA A 183 -16.07 10.00 12.01
C ALA A 183 -15.08 10.71 11.08
N ALA A 184 -13.81 10.82 11.48
CA ALA A 184 -12.76 11.40 10.66
C ALA A 184 -12.58 10.65 9.33
N TYR A 185 -12.71 9.32 9.34
CA TYR A 185 -12.71 8.51 8.14
C TYR A 185 -13.86 8.86 7.18
N ARG A 186 -15.10 9.02 7.69
CA ARG A 186 -16.25 9.39 6.85
C ARG A 186 -16.02 10.74 6.17
N ASP A 187 -15.47 11.70 6.91
CA ASP A 187 -15.15 13.04 6.41
C ASP A 187 -14.00 12.99 5.40
N ALA A 188 -12.98 12.16 5.64
CA ALA A 188 -11.88 11.93 4.71
C ALA A 188 -12.37 11.35 3.37
N ILE A 189 -13.22 10.31 3.41
CA ILE A 189 -13.78 9.70 2.19
C ILE A 189 -14.76 10.64 1.48
N ALA A 190 -15.50 11.48 2.22
CA ALA A 190 -16.31 12.55 1.63
C ALA A 190 -15.42 13.53 0.85
N SER A 191 -14.39 14.05 1.52
CA SER A 191 -13.47 15.03 0.94
C SER A 191 -12.72 14.47 -0.26
N LEU A 192 -12.34 13.19 -0.22
CA LEU A 192 -11.68 12.51 -1.34
C LEU A 192 -12.62 12.38 -2.55
N SER A 193 -13.89 12.05 -2.32
CA SER A 193 -14.92 12.01 -3.37
C SER A 193 -15.14 13.39 -3.98
N ASP A 194 -15.27 14.42 -3.16
CA ASP A 194 -15.50 15.78 -3.63
C ASP A 194 -14.29 16.29 -4.43
N ARG A 195 -13.07 15.95 -3.98
CA ARG A 195 -11.84 16.34 -4.67
C ARG A 195 -11.65 15.63 -6.01
N LEU A 196 -12.05 14.36 -6.11
CA LEU A 196 -12.05 13.64 -7.38
C LEU A 196 -13.12 14.19 -8.33
N GLY A 197 -14.30 14.51 -7.80
CA GLY A 197 -15.42 15.06 -8.58
C GLY A 197 -15.74 14.18 -9.79
N THR A 198 -15.55 14.75 -10.98
CA THR A 198 -15.71 14.10 -12.30
C THR A 198 -14.38 13.85 -13.02
N ASP A 199 -13.25 14.13 -12.35
CA ASP A 199 -11.94 14.05 -12.96
C ASP A 199 -11.50 12.60 -13.17
N LYS A 200 -10.64 12.40 -14.17
CA LYS A 200 -10.07 11.08 -14.46
C LYS A 200 -9.02 10.68 -13.43
N TRP A 201 -8.25 11.62 -12.91
CA TRP A 201 -7.18 11.41 -11.95
C TRP A 201 -7.28 12.47 -10.86
N PHE A 202 -6.75 12.18 -9.67
CA PHE A 202 -6.78 13.15 -8.59
C PHE A 202 -6.06 14.45 -8.99
N LEU A 203 -6.53 15.56 -8.43
CA LEU A 203 -5.98 16.92 -8.66
C LEU A 203 -6.04 17.40 -10.12
N ALA A 204 -7.04 16.93 -10.89
CA ALA A 204 -7.19 17.22 -12.32
C ALA A 204 -5.90 16.92 -13.14
N SER A 205 -5.12 15.93 -12.70
CA SER A 205 -3.87 15.55 -13.33
C SER A 205 -4.10 14.97 -14.72
N SER A 206 -3.19 15.25 -15.65
CA SER A 206 -3.29 14.78 -17.04
C SER A 206 -3.09 13.26 -17.14
N GLY A 207 -2.23 12.71 -16.28
CA GLY A 207 -1.92 11.30 -16.15
C GLY A 207 -2.06 10.83 -14.70
N PRO A 208 -1.91 9.51 -14.48
CA PRO A 208 -1.94 8.97 -13.14
C PRO A 208 -0.70 9.41 -12.35
N THR A 209 -0.92 9.69 -11.07
CA THR A 209 0.08 10.19 -10.14
C THR A 209 0.40 9.15 -9.04
N PRO A 210 1.47 9.34 -8.24
CA PRO A 210 1.70 8.50 -7.07
C PRO A 210 0.55 8.56 -6.04
N LEU A 211 -0.15 9.70 -5.97
CA LEU A 211 -1.34 9.84 -5.13
C LEU A 211 -2.45 8.89 -5.60
N ASP A 212 -2.68 8.77 -6.91
CA ASP A 212 -3.67 7.83 -7.46
C ASP A 212 -3.33 6.38 -7.08
N ALA A 213 -2.05 6.00 -7.09
CA ALA A 213 -1.60 4.68 -6.68
C ALA A 213 -1.90 4.40 -5.20
N LEU A 214 -1.62 5.37 -4.32
CA LEU A 214 -1.91 5.28 -2.88
C LEU A 214 -3.40 5.24 -2.60
N ALA A 215 -4.17 6.15 -3.20
CA ALA A 215 -5.62 6.24 -3.06
C ALA A 215 -6.29 4.93 -3.52
N PHE A 216 -5.82 4.36 -4.63
CA PHE A 216 -6.31 3.08 -5.12
C PHE A 216 -6.05 1.97 -4.11
N ALA A 217 -4.84 1.90 -3.55
CA ALA A 217 -4.50 0.86 -2.57
C ALA A 217 -5.44 0.89 -1.36
N TYR A 218 -5.66 2.07 -0.78
CA TYR A 218 -6.59 2.21 0.35
C TYR A 218 -8.03 1.90 -0.03
N LEU A 219 -8.55 2.48 -1.13
CA LEU A 219 -9.94 2.29 -1.55
C LEU A 219 -10.22 0.82 -1.89
N HIS A 220 -9.30 0.15 -2.58
CA HIS A 220 -9.44 -1.25 -2.92
C HIS A 220 -9.47 -2.14 -1.66
N CYS A 221 -8.53 -1.96 -0.74
CA CYS A 221 -8.51 -2.70 0.52
C CYS A 221 -9.79 -2.47 1.33
N ILE A 222 -10.34 -1.25 1.34
CA ILE A 222 -11.64 -0.97 1.99
C ILE A 222 -12.80 -1.70 1.29
N VAL A 223 -12.87 -1.64 -0.04
CA VAL A 223 -13.97 -2.24 -0.81
C VAL A 223 -13.99 -3.77 -0.66
N VAL A 224 -12.82 -4.40 -0.61
CA VAL A 224 -12.68 -5.86 -0.42
C VAL A 224 -12.76 -6.26 1.06
N SER A 225 -12.62 -5.32 1.99
CA SER A 225 -12.69 -5.61 3.43
C SER A 225 -14.03 -6.24 3.83
N GLN A 226 -13.99 -7.06 4.89
CA GLN A 226 -15.18 -7.65 5.48
C GLN A 226 -16.00 -6.65 6.31
N ASN A 227 -15.43 -5.49 6.65
CA ASN A 227 -16.09 -4.47 7.45
C ASN A 227 -17.14 -3.71 6.62
N SER A 228 -18.41 -3.97 6.90
CA SER A 228 -19.53 -3.35 6.16
C SER A 228 -19.62 -1.84 6.35
N VAL A 229 -19.15 -1.29 7.47
CA VAL A 229 -19.23 0.15 7.75
C VAL A 229 -18.27 0.92 6.85
N LEU A 230 -16.99 0.52 6.81
CA LEU A 230 -16.00 1.13 5.91
C LEU A 230 -16.41 0.94 4.44
N ARG A 231 -16.82 -0.27 4.09
CA ARG A 231 -17.24 -0.58 2.72
C ARG A 231 -18.46 0.24 2.28
N ALA A 232 -19.46 0.43 3.14
CA ALA A 232 -20.66 1.21 2.82
C ALA A 232 -20.33 2.68 2.50
N GLU A 233 -19.36 3.26 3.21
CA GLU A 233 -18.93 4.64 3.00
C GLU A 233 -18.28 4.85 1.62
N VAL A 234 -17.46 3.93 1.15
CA VAL A 234 -16.89 4.04 -0.21
C VAL A 234 -17.94 3.69 -1.26
N THR A 235 -18.70 2.61 -1.06
CA THR A 235 -19.64 2.09 -2.07
C THR A 235 -20.85 2.99 -2.34
N ARG A 236 -21.24 3.85 -1.40
CA ARG A 236 -22.30 4.86 -1.63
C ARG A 236 -21.87 6.00 -2.56
N ARG A 237 -20.56 6.16 -2.81
CA ARG A 237 -19.98 7.24 -3.64
C ARG A 237 -19.63 6.69 -5.02
N VAL A 238 -20.52 6.93 -5.98
CA VAL A 238 -20.47 6.32 -7.32
C VAL A 238 -19.18 6.69 -8.07
N ASN A 239 -18.72 7.93 -7.94
CA ASN A 239 -17.47 8.39 -8.56
C ASN A 239 -16.24 7.62 -8.05
N LEU A 240 -16.13 7.39 -6.74
CA LEU A 240 -15.02 6.62 -6.16
C LEU A 240 -15.06 5.15 -6.62
N VAL A 241 -16.25 4.54 -6.64
CA VAL A 241 -16.41 3.15 -7.08
C VAL A 241 -16.08 2.99 -8.57
N ALA A 242 -16.58 3.88 -9.41
CA ALA A 242 -16.30 3.85 -10.85
C ALA A 242 -14.80 4.10 -11.13
N TRP A 243 -14.19 5.02 -10.40
CA TRP A 243 -12.76 5.29 -10.47
C TRP A 243 -11.93 4.08 -10.03
N GLU A 244 -12.26 3.48 -8.88
CA GLU A 244 -11.56 2.32 -8.34
C GLU A 244 -11.64 1.13 -9.29
N TRP A 245 -12.82 0.87 -9.87
CA TRP A 245 -13.01 -0.22 -10.82
C TRP A 245 -12.15 -0.03 -12.08
N ARG A 246 -12.10 1.18 -12.63
CA ARG A 246 -11.25 1.50 -13.78
C ARG A 246 -9.77 1.31 -13.46
N VAL A 247 -9.30 1.81 -12.33
CA VAL A 247 -7.89 1.65 -11.93
C VAL A 247 -7.58 0.19 -11.66
N ARG A 248 -8.50 -0.56 -11.02
CA ARG A 248 -8.36 -2.00 -10.78
C ARG A 248 -8.06 -2.77 -12.06
N GLU A 249 -8.78 -2.52 -13.14
CA GLU A 249 -8.54 -3.20 -14.41
C GLU A 249 -7.16 -2.88 -15.00
N LEU A 250 -6.70 -1.62 -14.89
CA LEU A 250 -5.35 -1.24 -15.31
C LEU A 250 -4.27 -1.95 -14.49
N VAL A 251 -4.46 -2.03 -13.17
CA VAL A 251 -3.51 -2.72 -12.27
C VAL A 251 -3.51 -4.21 -12.55
N ARG A 252 -4.68 -4.86 -12.66
CA ARG A 252 -4.77 -6.30 -12.96
C ARG A 252 -4.08 -6.66 -14.28
N ALA A 253 -4.22 -5.82 -15.31
CA ALA A 253 -3.64 -6.08 -16.62
C ALA A 253 -2.10 -6.00 -16.64
N ALA A 254 -1.47 -5.35 -15.65
CA ALA A 254 -0.01 -5.19 -15.60
C ALA A 254 0.73 -6.42 -15.05
N PHE A 255 0.05 -7.26 -14.26
CA PHE A 255 0.68 -8.35 -13.51
C PHE A 255 0.33 -9.74 -14.05
N VAL A 256 1.32 -10.63 -14.00
CA VAL A 256 1.19 -12.04 -14.36
C VAL A 256 1.23 -12.87 -13.07
N VAL A 257 0.15 -13.60 -12.81
CA VAL A 257 0.12 -14.60 -11.73
C VAL A 257 0.80 -15.87 -12.26
N PRO A 258 1.84 -16.39 -11.59
CA PRO A 258 2.43 -17.67 -11.98
C PRO A 258 1.38 -18.78 -11.86
N ASN A 259 1.21 -19.56 -12.93
CA ASN A 259 0.37 -20.77 -12.97
C ASN A 259 0.92 -21.87 -12.06
#